data_AF-A0A174QBQ7-F1
#
_entry.id   AF-A0A174QBQ7-F1
#
_cell.length_a   1.000
_cell.length_b   1.000
_cell.length_c   1.000
_cell.angle_alpha   90.00
_cell.angle_beta   90.00
_cell.angle_gamma   90.00
#
_symmetry.space_group_name_H-M   'P 1'
#
loop_
_entity.id
_entity.type
_entity.pdbx_description
1 polymer ?
#
loop_
_entity_poly.entity_id
_entity_poly.type
_entity_poly.pdbx_seq_one_letter_code
_entity_poly.pdbx_strand_id
1 'polypeptide(L)'
;MAVTKAILEKWMAAQKRHRLSDRHVQMARELGLNPDKLGKIDNHRQEPWKAPLPQFIENIYFKRFKRDQPETVRPLKQILKEMEFKKKLQKEKKEEQRKQRVFSSDSAAE
;
A
#
# COMPACT_ATOMS: atom_id res chain seq x y z
N MET A 1 -5.26 6.88 -6.48
CA MET A 1 -6.10 6.21 -5.47
C MET A 1 -5.50 6.45 -4.09
N ALA A 2 -6.30 6.88 -3.12
CA ALA A 2 -5.80 7.03 -1.74
C ALA A 2 -5.42 5.66 -1.19
N VAL A 3 -4.18 5.52 -0.69
CA VAL A 3 -3.68 4.27 -0.12
C VAL A 3 -4.20 4.16 1.31
N THR A 4 -5.36 3.51 1.48
CA THR A 4 -5.92 3.26 2.81
C THR A 4 -5.32 2.00 3.43
N LYS A 5 -5.37 1.89 4.77
CA LYS A 5 -4.91 0.69 5.49
C LYS A 5 -5.58 -0.59 4.97
N ALA A 6 -6.89 -0.55 4.74
CA ALA A 6 -7.64 -1.69 4.20
C ALA A 6 -7.17 -2.11 2.79
N ILE A 7 -6.83 -1.15 1.93
CA ILE A 7 -6.28 -1.47 0.59
C ILE A 7 -4.91 -2.14 0.72
N LEU A 8 -4.06 -1.68 1.64
CA LEU A 8 -2.76 -2.29 1.89
C LEU A 8 -2.88 -3.73 2.41
N GLU A 9 -3.84 -4.00 3.30
CA GLU A 9 -4.12 -5.36 3.80
C GLU A 9 -4.58 -6.30 2.67
N LYS A 10 -5.45 -5.81 1.77
CA LYS A 10 -5.82 -6.56 0.55
C LYS A 10 -4.61 -6.88 -0.33
N TRP A 11 -3.71 -5.92 -0.51
CA TRP A 11 -2.47 -6.14 -1.24
C TRP A 11 -1.56 -7.17 -0.56
N MET A 12 -1.46 -7.20 0.77
CA MET A 12 -0.69 -8.24 1.47
C MET A 12 -1.31 -9.63 1.28
N ALA A 13 -2.63 -9.74 1.36
CA ALA A 13 -3.33 -11.00 1.13
C ALA A 13 -3.12 -11.50 -0.31
N ALA A 14 -3.26 -10.61 -1.29
CA ALA A 14 -3.03 -10.92 -2.69
C ALA A 14 -1.56 -11.29 -2.97
N GLN A 15 -0.61 -10.59 -2.34
CA GLN A 15 0.82 -10.87 -2.44
C GLN A 15 1.14 -12.30 -2.00
N LYS A 16 0.62 -12.71 -0.83
CA LYS A 16 0.79 -14.07 -0.31
C LYS A 16 0.11 -15.12 -1.18
N ARG A 17 -1.12 -14.84 -1.64
CA ARG A 17 -1.91 -15.78 -2.47
C ARG A 17 -1.25 -16.05 -3.82
N HIS A 18 -0.80 -15.01 -4.49
CA HIS A 18 -0.26 -15.07 -5.85
C HIS A 18 1.28 -15.12 -5.89
N ARG A 19 1.93 -15.33 -4.73
CA ARG A 19 3.39 -15.44 -4.59
C ARG A 19 4.15 -14.27 -5.23
N LEU A 20 3.62 -13.05 -5.03
CA LEU A 20 4.24 -11.83 -5.54
C LEU A 20 5.33 -11.34 -4.59
N SER A 21 6.41 -10.78 -5.14
CA SER A 21 7.42 -10.06 -4.37
C SER A 21 6.94 -8.63 -4.09
N ASP A 22 7.59 -7.93 -3.15
CA ASP A 22 7.31 -6.51 -2.89
C ASP A 22 7.50 -5.66 -4.16
N ARG A 23 8.47 -6.03 -5.01
CA ARG A 23 8.70 -5.42 -6.33
C ARG A 23 7.47 -5.58 -7.25
N HIS A 24 6.94 -6.79 -7.39
CA HIS A 24 5.76 -7.03 -8.24
C HIS A 24 4.52 -6.29 -7.71
N VAL A 25 4.34 -6.23 -6.39
CA VAL A 25 3.26 -5.45 -5.78
C VAL A 25 3.41 -3.96 -6.08
N GLN A 26 4.62 -3.42 -5.96
CA GLN A 26 4.88 -2.02 -6.30
C GLN A 26 4.56 -1.72 -7.76
N MET A 27 5.06 -2.54 -8.70
CA MET A 27 4.74 -2.42 -10.13
C MET A 27 3.24 -2.47 -10.38
N ALA A 28 2.53 -3.43 -9.78
CA ALA A 28 1.10 -3.59 -9.96
C ALA A 28 0.31 -2.37 -9.45
N ARG A 29 0.76 -1.74 -8.36
CA ARG A 29 0.18 -0.50 -7.83
C ARG A 29 0.42 0.69 -8.75
N GLU A 30 1.62 0.83 -9.29
CA GLU A 30 1.96 1.89 -10.27
C GLU A 30 1.20 1.72 -11.60
N LEU A 31 0.97 0.47 -12.01
CA LEU A 31 0.14 0.14 -13.16
C LEU A 31 -1.35 0.41 -12.92
N GLY A 32 -1.78 0.62 -11.67
CA GLY A 32 -3.18 0.83 -11.31
C GLY A 32 -4.01 -0.45 -11.27
N LEU A 33 -3.37 -1.62 -11.10
CA LEU A 33 -4.07 -2.90 -10.93
C LEU A 33 -4.80 -2.94 -9.58
N ASN A 34 -5.81 -3.80 -9.49
CA ASN A 34 -6.61 -3.98 -8.28
C ASN A 34 -6.32 -5.36 -7.67
N PRO A 35 -5.98 -5.44 -6.36
CA PRO A 35 -5.65 -6.70 -5.69
C PRO A 35 -6.78 -7.74 -5.77
N ASP A 36 -8.04 -7.30 -5.72
CA ASP A 36 -9.21 -8.19 -5.78
C ASP A 36 -9.41 -8.79 -7.18
N LYS A 37 -8.90 -8.13 -8.23
CA LYS A 37 -9.03 -8.58 -9.62
C LYS A 37 -7.86 -9.44 -10.09
N LEU A 38 -6.78 -9.55 -9.30
CA LEU A 38 -5.60 -10.34 -9.67
C LEU A 38 -5.92 -11.82 -9.87
N GLY A 39 -6.90 -12.38 -9.14
CA GLY A 39 -7.31 -13.77 -9.31
C GLY A 39 -7.86 -14.11 -10.70
N LYS A 40 -8.49 -13.16 -11.40
CA LYS A 40 -8.94 -13.38 -12.79
C LYS A 40 -7.79 -13.37 -13.79
N ILE A 41 -6.70 -12.69 -13.45
CA ILE A 41 -5.50 -12.57 -14.29
C ILE A 41 -4.59 -13.78 -14.06
N ASP A 42 -4.48 -14.24 -12.80
CA ASP A 42 -3.69 -15.40 -12.40
C ASP A 42 -4.39 -16.74 -12.68
N ASN A 43 -4.91 -16.92 -13.90
CA ASN A 43 -5.54 -18.17 -14.35
C ASN A 43 -4.62 -19.03 -15.24
N HIS A 44 -3.30 -18.83 -15.14
CA HIS A 44 -2.31 -19.49 -16.01
C HIS A 44 -2.32 -21.03 -15.92
N ARG A 45 -2.86 -21.60 -14.84
CA ARG A 45 -3.00 -23.05 -14.68
C ARG A 45 -4.14 -23.66 -15.50
N GLN A 46 -5.22 -22.91 -15.74
CA GLN A 46 -6.34 -23.35 -16.56
C GLN A 46 -6.16 -22.95 -18.01
N GLU A 47 -5.52 -21.80 -18.25
CA GLU A 47 -5.24 -21.25 -19.57
C GLU A 47 -3.72 -21.16 -19.77
N PRO A 48 -3.05 -22.22 -20.24
CA PRO A 48 -1.58 -22.31 -20.29
C PRO A 48 -0.92 -21.28 -21.22
N TRP A 49 -1.68 -20.73 -22.18
CA TRP A 49 -1.22 -19.65 -23.04
C TRP A 49 -1.12 -18.30 -22.33
N LYS A 50 -1.64 -18.16 -21.10
CA LYS A 50 -1.45 -16.97 -20.27
C LYS A 50 -0.12 -17.06 -19.53
N ALA A 51 0.61 -15.95 -19.52
CA ALA A 51 1.81 -15.83 -18.70
C ALA A 51 1.46 -15.87 -17.20
N PRO A 52 2.34 -16.42 -16.34
CA PRO A 52 2.20 -16.30 -14.90
C PRO A 52 2.06 -14.84 -14.47
N LEU A 53 1.27 -14.58 -13.41
CA LEU A 53 0.99 -13.21 -12.97
C LEU A 53 2.25 -12.34 -12.73
N PRO A 54 3.34 -12.84 -12.11
CA PRO A 54 4.59 -12.07 -11.98
C PRO A 54 5.12 -11.57 -13.33
N GLN A 55 5.25 -12.48 -14.31
CA GLN A 55 5.77 -12.18 -15.64
C GLN A 55 4.85 -11.22 -16.41
N PHE A 56 3.54 -11.38 -16.23
CA PHE A 56 2.55 -10.48 -16.81
C PHE A 56 2.70 -9.04 -16.30
N ILE A 57 2.91 -8.86 -14.98
CA ILE A 57 3.13 -7.55 -14.37
C ILE A 57 4.42 -6.92 -14.91
N GLU A 58 5.53 -7.67 -14.96
CA GLU A 58 6.80 -7.20 -15.50
C GLU A 58 6.68 -6.76 -16.97
N ASN A 59 6.03 -7.58 -17.81
CA ASN A 59 5.84 -7.28 -19.23
C ASN A 59 5.04 -5.99 -19.46
N ILE A 60 3.95 -5.77 -18.72
CA ILE A 60 3.15 -4.55 -18.86
C ILE A 60 3.90 -3.34 -18.29
N TYR A 61 4.61 -3.53 -17.18
CA TYR A 61 5.43 -2.48 -16.57
C TYR A 61 6.48 -1.98 -17.55
N PHE A 62 7.24 -2.89 -18.16
CA PHE A 62 8.23 -2.57 -19.18
C PHE A 62 7.60 -1.88 -20.40
N LYS A 63 6.45 -2.36 -20.89
CA LYS A 63 5.76 -1.73 -22.04
C LYS A 63 5.39 -0.27 -21.77
N ARG A 64 4.90 0.03 -20.56
CA ARG A 64 4.40 1.37 -20.19
C ARG A 64 5.50 2.34 -19.76
N PHE A 65 6.46 1.87 -18.96
CA PHE A 65 7.46 2.72 -18.34
C PHE A 65 8.86 2.59 -18.94
N LYS A 66 9.09 1.60 -19.82
CA LYS A 66 10.39 1.30 -20.44
C LYS A 66 11.51 1.06 -19.42
N ARG A 67 11.13 0.50 -18.27
CA ARG A 67 12.01 0.17 -17.15
C ARG A 67 11.70 -1.24 -16.67
N ASP A 68 12.72 -1.98 -16.27
CA ASP A 68 12.53 -3.33 -15.75
C ASP A 68 12.12 -3.33 -14.28
N GLN A 69 12.44 -2.27 -13.52
CA GLN A 69 12.15 -2.21 -12.08
C GLN A 69 11.61 -0.83 -11.67
N PRO A 70 10.78 -0.76 -10.62
CA PRO A 70 10.41 0.50 -10.00
C PRO A 70 11.64 1.20 -9.42
N GLU A 71 11.65 2.52 -9.51
CA GLU A 71 12.73 3.37 -9.00
C GLU A 71 12.86 3.29 -7.47
N THR A 72 11.75 3.05 -6.77
CA THR A 72 11.75 2.80 -5.32
C THR A 72 10.74 1.72 -4.99
N VAL A 73 11.20 0.62 -4.41
CA VAL A 73 10.32 -0.41 -3.88
C VAL A 73 10.01 -0.06 -2.44
N ARG A 74 8.75 0.28 -2.14
CA ARG A 74 8.27 0.51 -0.77
C ARG A 74 7.47 -0.71 -0.29
N PRO A 75 8.03 -1.57 0.58
CA PRO A 75 7.34 -2.75 1.08
C PRO A 75 6.06 -2.37 1.83
N LEU A 76 5.00 -3.16 1.66
CA LEU A 76 3.69 -2.89 2.29
C LEU A 76 3.80 -2.80 3.82
N LYS A 77 4.62 -3.65 4.42
CA LYS A 77 4.86 -3.68 5.87
C LYS A 77 5.45 -2.36 6.38
N GLN A 78 6.34 -1.75 5.61
CA GLN A 78 6.95 -0.46 5.97
C GLN A 78 5.91 0.65 5.91
N ILE A 79 5.10 0.69 4.83
CA ILE A 79 4.04 1.70 4.67
C ILE A 79 3.02 1.61 5.82
N LEU A 80 2.63 0.40 6.23
CA LEU A 80 1.72 0.20 7.36
C LEU A 80 2.30 0.74 8.67
N LYS A 81 3.58 0.46 8.96
CA LYS A 81 4.26 0.98 10.15
C LYS A 81 4.33 2.51 10.14
N GLU A 82 4.68 3.11 9.01
CA GLU A 82 4.74 4.58 8.84
C GLU A 82 3.37 5.21 9.07
N MET A 83 2.29 4.60 8.56
CA MET A 83 0.92 5.07 8.78
C MET A 83 0.51 4.98 10.26
N GLU A 84 0.84 3.89 10.94
CA GLU A 84 0.54 3.71 12.36
C GLU A 84 1.32 4.69 13.24
N PHE A 85 2.60 4.91 12.95
CA PHE A 85 3.43 5.88 13.65
C PHE A 85 2.89 7.31 13.46
N LYS A 86 2.57 7.70 12.21
CA LYS A 86 2.00 9.02 11.92
C LYS A 86 0.66 9.23 12.64
N LYS A 87 -0.18 8.19 12.74
CA LYS A 87 -1.45 8.24 13.46
C LYS A 87 -1.25 8.41 14.98
N LYS A 88 -0.27 7.73 15.57
CA LYS A 88 0.09 7.90 16.99
C LYS A 88 0.57 9.31 17.29
N LEU A 89 1.51 9.81 16.49
CA LEU A 89 2.05 11.18 16.65
C LEU A 89 0.94 12.25 16.52
N GLN A 90 0.00 12.06 15.59
CA GLN A 90 -1.16 12.96 15.47
C GLN A 90 -2.08 12.91 16.69
N LYS A 91 -2.25 11.72 17.30
CA LYS A 91 -3.06 11.57 18.51
C LYS A 91 -2.41 12.27 19.69
N GLU A 92 -1.10 12.08 19.90
CA GLU A 92 -0.33 12.75 20.96
C GLU A 92 -0.36 14.26 20.80
N LYS A 93 -0.08 14.78 19.60
CA LYS A 93 -0.14 16.23 19.32
C LYS A 93 -1.54 16.82 19.60
N LYS A 94 -2.61 16.09 19.28
CA LYS A 94 -3.99 16.53 19.55
C LYS A 94 -4.31 16.50 21.05
N GLU A 95 -3.77 15.54 21.79
CA GLU A 95 -3.93 15.45 23.24
C GLU A 95 -3.17 16.57 23.97
N GLU A 96 -1.94 16.85 23.55
CA GLU A 96 -1.14 17.97 24.03
C GLU A 96 -1.86 19.31 23.82
N GLN A 97 -2.40 19.55 22.63
CA GLN A 97 -3.20 20.74 22.33
C GLN A 97 -4.47 20.84 23.20
N ARG A 98 -5.11 19.71 23.51
CA ARG A 98 -6.27 19.70 24.42
C ARG A 98 -5.87 20.07 25.84
N LYS A 99 -4.76 19.50 26.35
CA LYS A 99 -4.23 19.82 27.68
C LYS A 99 -3.86 21.31 27.78
N GLN A 100 -3.19 21.85 26.76
CA GLN A 100 -2.85 23.28 26.69
C GLN A 100 -4.08 24.19 26.64
N ARG A 101 -5.13 23.81 25.89
CA ARG A 101 -6.39 24.59 25.85
C ARG A 101 -7.13 24.60 27.18
N VAL A 102 -7.23 23.45 27.85
CA VAL A 102 -7.88 23.34 29.16
C VAL A 102 -7.11 24.16 30.19
N PHE A 103 -5.78 24.07 30.20
CA PHE A 103 -4.92 24.86 31.07
C PHE A 103 -5.07 26.38 30.83
N SER A 104 -5.17 26.80 29.57
CA SER A 104 -5.38 28.22 29.21
C SER A 104 -6.78 28.75 29.55
N SER A 105 -7.82 27.90 29.59
CA SER A 105 -9.17 28.33 29.96
C SER A 105 -9.37 28.46 31.47
N ASP A 106 -8.70 27.61 32.25
CA ASP A 106 -8.75 27.67 33.73
C ASP A 106 -8.07 28.95 34.24
N SER A 107 -6.91 29.30 33.67
CA SER A 107 -6.16 30.52 34.05
C SER A 107 -6.82 31.83 33.60
N ALA A 108 -7.84 31.81 32.75
CA ALA A 108 -8.57 33.00 32.31
C ALA A 108 -9.88 33.24 33.10
N ALA A 109 -10.24 32.30 33.98
CA ALA A 109 -11.44 32.36 34.81
C ALA A 109 -11.15 32.80 36.27
N GLU A 110 -9.88 33.02 36.62
CA GLU A 110 -9.38 33.57 37.89
C GLU A 110 -9.00 35.05 37.71
#